data_AF-A0A0S8KP70-F1
#
_entry.id   AF-A0A0S8KP70-F1
#
_cell.length_a   1.000
_cell.length_b   1.000
_cell.length_c   1.000
_cell.angle_alpha   90.00
_cell.angle_beta   90.00
_cell.angle_gamma   90.00
#
_symmetry.space_group_name_H-M   'P 1'
#
loop_
_entity.id
_entity.type
_entity.pdbx_description
1 polymer ?
#
loop_
_entity_poly.entity_id
_entity_poly.type
_entity_poly.pdbx_seq_one_letter_code
_entity_poly.pdbx_strand_id
1 'polypeptide(L)'
;TVDSVDTWYELDVTELVGDWVANPGTNYGVLLRGAGQISVIYYFASANYPTVSLRPQLQVDYTAPEVPVTPTPATPTSTEIPTMTPTGTATPQTQTPTGLPSPTYTPTVSPSATLTTEPSPTPTSTPTVFPGGHNVITLQQGVQGYQGTNDTYIAAWSPSSSFAQQGKLLVKNDSVYASLLRFELGNVPAGSTIHQATLRVYALFREQEQTLNLELYRLLRHWVDAEASWDRASEESPWGARGANDTTADRASASTATKAVSSPETWYELDITPLVSAWVANPSSNYGLILRGAGSIPATYHFASANYPTISLRPQLVIDYTAPEEPITPTPTGTFTNTPTSTATGIPTGTPTEVVTPSPTPSPIWTETTITLQQGSDGYTGSEDTYIYRNDPNSNHCEEDQFRVGFDQTYYSLIYFDLTSIPSTGLVTQADLQLYATGWGGSDITMYAHCIKRPVSLCEATWNEAQSGEPWGQPGCNDTITDRCADFESAVTSEGIRRWYELDLTGLVQDWVSGNLPNNGLVLRAPGSSSSLWLASVQNADLSLRPKLVITYRLALTPTITPTPPVTATPTASSTPTATATLVPSITPTMTPVAEERVEDMERRVGILEQLLRAIIDIFLRSGRIGR
;
A
#
# COMPACT_ATOMS: atom_id res chain seq x y z
N THR A 1 23.54 48.33 18.57
CA THR A 1 24.74 47.54 18.92
C THR A 1 24.40 46.71 20.13
N VAL A 2 24.82 45.45 20.18
CA VAL A 2 24.61 44.57 21.33
C VAL A 2 25.91 44.55 22.13
N ASP A 3 25.89 45.06 23.35
CA ASP A 3 27.08 45.29 24.17
C ASP A 3 26.95 44.77 25.62
N SER A 4 25.74 44.43 26.05
CA SER A 4 25.43 43.81 27.35
C SER A 4 24.45 42.64 27.24
N VAL A 5 24.44 41.79 28.29
CA VAL A 5 23.43 40.74 28.52
C VAL A 5 22.33 41.23 29.47
N ASP A 6 21.23 40.48 29.58
CA ASP A 6 20.06 40.80 30.44
C ASP A 6 19.45 42.18 30.18
N THR A 7 19.55 42.66 28.93
CA THR A 7 19.12 43.99 28.51
C THR A 7 18.19 43.88 27.29
N TRP A 8 17.17 44.73 27.22
CA TRP A 8 16.29 44.85 26.06
C TRP A 8 16.95 45.66 24.94
N TYR A 9 16.81 45.20 23.71
CA TYR A 9 17.23 45.93 22.51
C TYR A 9 16.04 46.13 21.59
N GLU A 10 15.84 47.36 21.15
CA GLU A 10 14.70 47.76 20.33
C GLU A 10 15.15 48.05 18.90
N LEU A 11 14.33 47.63 17.94
CA LEU A 11 14.53 47.85 16.51
C LEU A 11 13.27 48.50 15.94
N ASP A 12 13.42 49.62 15.24
CA ASP A 12 12.32 50.26 14.53
C ASP A 12 12.01 49.45 13.27
N VAL A 13 10.79 48.90 13.21
CA VAL A 13 10.27 48.08 12.11
C VAL A 13 8.98 48.67 11.52
N THR A 14 8.74 49.97 11.72
CA THR A 14 7.47 50.62 11.37
C THR A 14 7.09 50.44 9.90
N GLU A 15 8.03 50.65 8.97
CA GLU A 15 7.78 50.51 7.53
C GLU A 15 7.47 49.06 7.14
N LEU A 16 8.22 48.09 7.70
CA LEU A 16 8.03 46.68 7.45
C LEU A 16 6.65 46.19 7.93
N VAL A 17 6.22 46.66 9.10
CA VAL A 17 4.86 46.35 9.61
C VAL A 17 3.80 47.02 8.75
N GLY A 18 4.06 48.22 8.22
CA GLY A 18 3.18 48.88 7.25
C GLY A 18 2.95 48.03 5.99
N ASP A 19 4.02 47.47 5.42
CA ASP A 19 3.95 46.58 4.27
C ASP A 19 3.17 45.29 4.57
N TRP A 20 3.37 44.71 5.76
CA TRP A 20 2.61 43.55 6.20
C TRP A 20 1.13 43.83 6.39
N VAL A 21 0.76 45.01 6.89
CA VAL A 21 -0.65 45.40 7.02
C VAL A 21 -1.27 45.61 5.64
N ALA A 22 -0.54 46.22 4.70
CA ALA A 22 -1.00 46.44 3.34
C ALA A 22 -1.12 45.13 2.54
N ASN A 23 -0.24 44.17 2.80
CA ASN A 23 -0.26 42.85 2.16
C ASN A 23 0.14 41.75 3.17
N PRO A 24 -0.84 41.21 3.93
CA PRO A 24 -0.56 40.23 4.99
C PRO A 24 0.16 38.96 4.53
N GLY A 25 -0.01 38.58 3.26
CA GLY A 25 0.66 37.43 2.67
C GLY A 25 2.19 37.59 2.55
N THR A 26 2.73 38.81 2.73
CA THR A 26 4.17 39.10 2.68
C THR A 26 4.84 39.04 4.05
N ASN A 27 4.08 38.83 5.12
CA ASN A 27 4.63 38.71 6.45
C ASN A 27 5.25 37.32 6.68
N TYR A 28 6.51 37.20 6.30
CA TYR A 28 7.32 35.99 6.51
C TYR A 28 8.21 36.06 7.77
N GLY A 29 7.98 37.05 8.63
CA GLY A 29 8.81 37.34 9.81
C GLY A 29 10.10 38.09 9.49
N VAL A 30 11.01 38.18 10.47
CA VAL A 30 12.28 38.91 10.37
C VAL A 30 13.48 38.00 10.63
N LEU A 31 14.54 38.19 9.83
CA LEU A 31 15.85 37.58 10.07
C LEU A 31 16.73 38.57 10.86
N LEU A 32 17.13 38.18 12.08
CA LEU A 32 18.12 38.92 12.85
C LEU A 32 19.53 38.46 12.46
N ARG A 33 20.30 39.33 11.81
CA ARG A 33 21.68 39.04 11.39
C ARG A 33 22.67 39.87 12.20
N GLY A 34 23.51 39.20 12.99
CA GLY A 34 24.66 39.83 13.64
C GLY A 34 25.77 40.17 12.64
N ALA A 35 26.34 41.37 12.77
CA ALA A 35 27.51 41.80 12.00
C ALA A 35 28.54 42.47 12.93
N GLY A 36 29.80 42.03 12.87
CA GLY A 36 30.86 42.53 13.74
C GLY A 36 32.24 42.03 13.32
N GLN A 37 33.29 42.64 13.88
CA GLN A 37 34.70 42.34 13.57
C GLN A 37 35.26 41.16 14.41
N ILE A 38 34.52 40.71 15.42
CA ILE A 38 34.91 39.63 16.31
C ILE A 38 33.81 38.57 16.37
N SER A 39 34.21 37.32 16.51
CA SER A 39 33.28 36.20 16.63
C SER A 39 32.76 36.13 18.06
N VAL A 40 31.50 36.52 18.26
CA VAL A 40 30.80 36.47 19.53
C VAL A 40 29.38 35.95 19.30
N ILE A 41 28.85 35.25 20.31
CA ILE A 41 27.49 34.70 20.29
C ILE A 41 26.70 35.39 21.39
N TYR A 42 25.54 35.94 21.01
CA TYR A 42 24.54 36.47 21.94
C TYR A 42 23.29 35.62 21.85
N TYR A 43 22.68 35.36 23.00
CA TYR A 43 21.43 34.63 23.11
C TYR A 43 20.31 35.62 23.42
N PHE A 44 19.24 35.58 22.64
CA PHE A 44 18.02 36.35 22.88
C PHE A 44 16.92 35.42 23.38
N ALA A 45 16.07 35.93 24.28
CA ALA A 45 14.87 35.22 24.67
C ALA A 45 13.97 35.02 23.43
N SER A 46 13.47 33.80 23.24
CA SER A 46 12.58 33.46 22.13
C SER A 46 11.11 33.61 22.54
N ALA A 47 10.18 33.48 21.59
CA ALA A 47 8.74 33.47 21.87
C ALA A 47 8.30 32.33 22.83
N ASN A 48 9.15 31.31 23.01
CA ASN A 48 8.92 30.18 23.92
C ASN A 48 9.72 30.30 25.22
N TYR A 49 10.38 31.44 25.48
CA TYR A 49 11.17 31.61 26.70
C TYR A 49 10.29 31.47 27.95
N PRO A 50 10.73 30.76 29.01
CA PRO A 50 9.85 30.44 30.15
C PRO A 50 9.25 31.67 30.83
N THR A 51 10.05 32.73 30.98
CA THR A 51 9.59 34.01 31.54
C THR A 51 8.89 34.82 30.46
N VAL A 52 7.56 34.84 30.49
CA VAL A 52 6.71 35.49 29.46
C VAL A 52 7.06 36.97 29.26
N SER A 53 7.39 37.71 30.34
CA SER A 53 7.75 39.12 30.26
C SER A 53 9.10 39.41 29.59
N LEU A 54 9.91 38.38 29.32
CA LEU A 54 11.17 38.49 28.59
C LEU A 54 11.07 38.02 27.13
N ARG A 55 9.91 37.49 26.71
CA ARG A 55 9.68 37.05 25.32
C ARG A 55 9.62 38.25 24.38
N PRO A 56 10.10 38.15 23.14
CA PRO A 56 10.14 39.26 22.19
C PRO A 56 8.74 39.80 21.94
N GLN A 57 8.62 41.12 21.80
CA GLN A 57 7.36 41.82 21.62
C GLN A 57 7.42 42.71 20.38
N LEU A 58 6.29 42.83 19.69
CA LEU A 58 6.08 43.81 18.63
C LEU A 58 5.06 44.82 19.13
N GLN A 59 5.47 46.07 19.29
CA GLN A 59 4.58 47.16 19.65
C GLN A 59 4.16 47.89 18.37
N VAL A 60 2.84 48.02 18.15
CA VAL A 60 2.26 48.69 16.98
C VAL A 60 1.24 49.72 17.44
N ASP A 61 1.53 50.99 17.17
CA ASP A 61 0.60 52.09 17.41
C ASP A 61 -0.10 52.44 16.09
N TYR A 62 -1.44 52.37 16.04
CA TYR A 62 -2.22 52.62 14.82
C TYR A 62 -3.54 53.34 15.11
N THR A 63 -4.11 53.97 14.08
CA THR A 63 -5.43 54.63 14.14
C THR A 63 -6.42 53.87 13.27
N ALA A 64 -7.51 53.34 13.86
CA ALA A 64 -8.54 52.59 13.13
C ALA A 64 -9.58 53.52 12.47
N PRO A 65 -10.13 53.18 11.28
CA PRO A 65 -11.23 53.93 10.67
C PRO A 65 -12.60 53.57 11.31
N GLU A 66 -13.48 54.56 11.48
CA GLU A 66 -14.85 54.34 12.01
C GLU A 66 -15.71 53.51 11.05
N VAL A 67 -16.33 52.44 11.55
CA VAL A 67 -17.24 51.56 10.79
C VAL A 67 -18.69 51.73 11.30
N PRO A 68 -19.71 51.91 10.42
CA PRO A 68 -21.09 52.09 10.84
C PRO A 68 -21.76 50.75 11.19
N VAL A 69 -22.43 50.71 12.34
CA VAL A 69 -23.07 49.51 12.91
C VAL A 69 -24.42 49.18 12.25
N THR A 70 -24.65 47.88 11.95
CA THR A 70 -25.98 47.30 11.71
C THR A 70 -26.20 46.18 12.75
N PRO A 71 -27.37 46.10 13.44
CA PRO A 71 -27.52 45.26 14.62
C PRO A 71 -27.87 43.78 14.32
N THR A 72 -27.26 42.87 15.08
CA THR A 72 -27.43 41.41 15.06
C THR A 72 -28.48 40.94 16.09
N PRO A 73 -29.27 39.87 15.84
CA PRO A 73 -30.21 39.31 16.83
C PRO A 73 -29.52 38.43 17.89
N ALA A 74 -30.14 38.39 19.09
CA ALA A 74 -29.56 37.92 20.35
C ALA A 74 -29.48 36.40 20.57
N THR A 75 -28.44 36.02 21.33
CA THR A 75 -28.08 34.70 21.90
C THR A 75 -28.99 34.27 23.06
N PRO A 76 -29.30 32.97 23.26
CA PRO A 76 -29.84 32.48 24.52
C PRO A 76 -28.76 31.96 25.49
N THR A 77 -29.01 32.21 26.77
CA THR A 77 -28.13 32.15 27.95
C THR A 77 -28.06 30.76 28.60
N SER A 78 -26.90 30.42 29.19
CA SER A 78 -26.62 29.25 30.05
C SER A 78 -27.36 29.31 31.41
N THR A 79 -27.68 28.16 32.03
CA THR A 79 -28.21 28.05 33.41
C THR A 79 -27.49 26.94 34.18
N GLU A 80 -27.14 27.22 35.44
CA GLU A 80 -26.22 26.51 36.34
C GLU A 80 -26.76 25.23 37.04
N ILE A 81 -25.79 24.52 37.64
CA ILE A 81 -25.74 23.25 38.40
C ILE A 81 -26.44 23.32 39.78
N PRO A 82 -26.74 22.18 40.45
CA PRO A 82 -26.18 22.04 41.80
C PRO A 82 -25.59 20.65 42.16
N THR A 83 -24.60 20.74 43.06
CA THR A 83 -23.71 19.78 43.73
C THR A 83 -24.41 18.93 44.80
N MET A 84 -23.86 17.75 45.16
CA MET A 84 -23.77 17.24 46.55
C MET A 84 -22.62 16.22 46.75
N THR A 85 -21.93 16.32 47.89
CA THR A 85 -20.80 15.49 48.39
C THR A 85 -21.25 14.69 49.67
N PRO A 86 -20.43 13.89 50.39
CA PRO A 86 -20.69 12.48 50.72
C PRO A 86 -20.89 12.20 52.24
N THR A 87 -21.12 10.95 52.66
CA THR A 87 -20.95 10.51 54.07
C THR A 87 -20.63 8.99 54.18
N GLY A 88 -19.61 8.63 54.97
CA GLY A 88 -19.13 7.26 55.30
C GLY A 88 -20.06 6.50 56.26
N THR A 89 -19.88 5.24 56.69
CA THR A 89 -18.79 4.48 57.36
C THR A 89 -19.53 3.19 57.85
N ALA A 90 -19.03 1.94 57.87
CA ALA A 90 -18.08 1.36 58.82
C ALA A 90 -17.82 -0.15 58.52
N THR A 91 -16.62 -0.62 58.88
CA THR A 91 -16.15 -2.03 59.03
C THR A 91 -16.82 -2.73 60.25
N PRO A 92 -16.67 -4.07 60.56
CA PRO A 92 -15.37 -4.74 60.74
C PRO A 92 -15.26 -6.31 60.62
N GLN A 93 -13.99 -6.78 60.67
CA GLN A 93 -13.40 -8.07 61.15
C GLN A 93 -13.33 -9.38 60.31
N THR A 94 -12.09 -9.67 59.88
CA THR A 94 -11.21 -10.87 60.06
C THR A 94 -11.78 -12.26 60.41
N GLN A 95 -11.36 -13.30 59.65
CA GLN A 95 -10.54 -14.45 60.13
C GLN A 95 -10.23 -15.51 59.03
N THR A 96 -8.97 -15.93 58.99
CA THR A 96 -8.42 -17.15 58.34
C THR A 96 -8.58 -18.34 59.31
N PRO A 97 -8.77 -19.61 58.86
CA PRO A 97 -7.64 -20.56 58.83
C PRO A 97 -7.68 -21.68 57.75
N THR A 98 -6.50 -22.30 57.62
CA THR A 98 -5.95 -23.38 56.80
C THR A 98 -6.61 -24.78 56.92
N GLY A 99 -6.47 -25.65 55.89
CA GLY A 99 -6.45 -27.12 56.08
C GLY A 99 -7.01 -28.03 54.95
N LEU A 100 -6.15 -28.90 54.39
CA LEU A 100 -6.35 -30.07 53.47
C LEU A 100 -7.24 -31.18 54.16
N PRO A 101 -7.85 -32.22 53.51
CA PRO A 101 -7.30 -33.01 52.40
C PRO A 101 -8.23 -33.70 51.34
N SER A 102 -7.54 -34.37 50.39
CA SER A 102 -7.90 -35.30 49.30
C SER A 102 -9.09 -36.26 49.55
N PRO A 103 -9.79 -36.75 48.49
CA PRO A 103 -9.39 -38.00 47.83
C PRO A 103 -9.52 -38.05 46.29
N THR A 104 -8.67 -38.92 45.74
CA THR A 104 -8.52 -39.52 44.41
C THR A 104 -9.80 -40.05 43.74
N TYR A 105 -9.99 -39.79 42.44
CA TYR A 105 -10.54 -40.76 41.47
C TYR A 105 -9.96 -40.55 40.06
N THR A 106 -9.47 -41.66 39.50
CA THR A 106 -8.92 -41.86 38.15
C THR A 106 -10.01 -41.89 37.08
N PRO A 107 -9.73 -41.47 35.82
CA PRO A 107 -9.97 -42.41 34.73
C PRO A 107 -8.87 -42.46 33.65
N THR A 108 -8.52 -43.71 33.36
CA THR A 108 -8.08 -44.39 32.13
C THR A 108 -7.92 -43.57 30.83
N VAL A 109 -6.71 -43.64 30.26
CA VAL A 109 -6.35 -43.27 28.89
C VAL A 109 -6.86 -44.30 27.87
N SER A 110 -7.42 -43.81 26.76
CA SER A 110 -7.77 -44.57 25.54
C SER A 110 -6.95 -44.02 24.36
N PRO A 111 -6.47 -44.84 23.41
CA PRO A 111 -5.47 -44.41 22.42
C PRO A 111 -6.02 -43.42 21.38
N SER A 112 -5.19 -42.41 21.11
CA SER A 112 -5.35 -41.39 20.08
C SER A 112 -5.44 -42.01 18.69
N ALA A 113 -6.48 -41.65 17.93
CA ALA A 113 -6.53 -41.93 16.50
C ALA A 113 -5.53 -41.02 15.77
N THR A 114 -4.69 -41.62 14.93
CA THR A 114 -3.76 -40.95 14.03
C THR A 114 -4.55 -40.24 12.93
N LEU A 115 -4.44 -38.92 12.82
CA LEU A 115 -4.90 -38.17 11.66
C LEU A 115 -3.87 -38.33 10.53
N THR A 116 -4.27 -39.05 9.48
CA THR A 116 -3.56 -39.08 8.20
C THR A 116 -3.68 -37.70 7.56
N THR A 117 -2.56 -37.01 7.37
CA THR A 117 -2.50 -35.74 6.62
C THR A 117 -2.76 -36.03 5.15
N GLU A 118 -3.89 -35.56 4.64
CA GLU A 118 -4.16 -35.41 3.21
C GLU A 118 -3.17 -34.38 2.63
N PRO A 119 -2.61 -34.57 1.41
CA PRO A 119 -1.76 -33.56 0.82
C PRO A 119 -2.54 -32.26 0.59
N SER A 120 -2.05 -31.19 1.19
CA SER A 120 -2.50 -29.81 0.95
C SER A 120 -2.54 -29.54 -0.55
N PRO A 121 -3.63 -28.97 -1.12
CA PRO A 121 -3.61 -28.56 -2.51
C PRO A 121 -2.50 -27.52 -2.69
N THR A 122 -1.55 -27.82 -3.58
CA THR A 122 -0.57 -26.86 -4.08
C THR A 122 -1.32 -25.62 -4.57
N PRO A 123 -0.95 -24.38 -4.17
CA PRO A 123 -1.57 -23.19 -4.71
C PRO A 123 -1.40 -23.22 -6.23
N THR A 124 -2.51 -23.37 -6.93
CA THR A 124 -2.54 -23.20 -8.38
C THR A 124 -2.51 -21.69 -8.61
N SER A 125 -1.44 -21.20 -9.23
CA SER A 125 -1.34 -19.81 -9.68
C SER A 125 -2.60 -19.48 -10.48
N THR A 126 -3.47 -18.63 -9.93
CA THR A 126 -4.58 -18.07 -10.71
C THR A 126 -3.95 -17.19 -11.78
N PRO A 127 -4.17 -17.44 -13.08
CA PRO A 127 -3.58 -16.60 -14.13
C PRO A 127 -4.10 -15.18 -13.94
N THR A 128 -3.20 -14.26 -13.62
CA THR A 128 -3.48 -12.83 -13.66
C THR A 128 -3.74 -12.49 -15.13
N VAL A 129 -4.97 -12.16 -15.49
CA VAL A 129 -5.31 -11.83 -16.87
C VAL A 129 -4.69 -10.47 -17.20
N PHE A 130 -3.62 -10.48 -17.98
CA PHE A 130 -3.03 -9.27 -18.52
C PHE A 130 -3.72 -8.93 -19.85
N PRO A 131 -4.10 -7.67 -20.11
CA PRO A 131 -4.48 -7.27 -21.45
C PRO A 131 -3.26 -7.49 -22.36
N GLY A 132 -3.40 -8.35 -23.37
CA GLY A 132 -2.39 -8.52 -24.41
C GLY A 132 -1.99 -7.16 -25.01
N GLY A 133 -0.73 -7.02 -25.44
CA GLY A 133 -0.23 -5.77 -26.00
C GLY A 133 1.21 -5.46 -25.64
N HIS A 134 1.76 -4.42 -26.28
CA HIS A 134 3.13 -3.91 -26.06
C HIS A 134 3.20 -3.09 -24.76
N ASN A 135 4.22 -3.33 -23.94
CA ASN A 135 4.41 -2.76 -22.61
C ASN A 135 5.89 -2.46 -22.38
N VAL A 136 6.18 -1.41 -21.61
CA VAL A 136 7.53 -1.12 -21.09
C VAL A 136 7.44 -0.93 -19.58
N ILE A 137 8.22 -1.70 -18.82
CA ILE A 137 8.30 -1.58 -17.35
C ILE A 137 9.73 -1.29 -16.91
N THR A 138 9.88 -0.63 -15.76
CA THR A 138 11.18 -0.45 -15.10
C THR A 138 11.10 -1.03 -13.70
N LEU A 139 11.91 -2.04 -13.43
CA LEU A 139 12.05 -2.66 -12.12
C LEU A 139 13.22 -1.98 -11.39
N GLN A 140 12.96 -1.33 -10.26
CA GLN A 140 13.97 -0.67 -9.43
C GLN A 140 13.59 -0.74 -7.95
N GLN A 141 14.50 -1.21 -7.10
CA GLN A 141 14.21 -1.41 -5.67
C GLN A 141 13.73 -0.12 -5.00
N GLY A 142 12.53 -0.15 -4.43
CA GLY A 142 11.93 0.99 -3.74
C GLY A 142 11.22 2.00 -4.65
N VAL A 143 10.96 1.65 -5.91
CA VAL A 143 10.17 2.45 -6.86
C VAL A 143 8.89 1.71 -7.21
N GLN A 144 7.73 2.37 -7.17
CA GLN A 144 6.42 1.79 -7.52
C GLN A 144 6.14 0.45 -6.79
N GLY A 145 6.47 0.39 -5.50
CA GLY A 145 6.30 -0.82 -4.67
C GLY A 145 7.24 -1.99 -5.01
N TYR A 146 8.14 -1.88 -5.99
CA TYR A 146 9.02 -2.98 -6.37
C TYR A 146 10.09 -3.24 -5.31
N GLN A 147 10.07 -4.43 -4.71
CA GLN A 147 11.06 -4.89 -3.72
C GLN A 147 11.83 -6.14 -4.19
N GLY A 148 11.73 -6.47 -5.48
CA GLY A 148 12.23 -7.73 -6.05
C GLY A 148 13.72 -7.74 -6.41
N THR A 149 14.52 -6.74 -6.03
CA THR A 149 15.98 -6.76 -6.27
C THR A 149 16.72 -7.38 -5.10
N ASN A 150 17.40 -8.49 -5.33
CA ASN A 150 18.41 -9.02 -4.42
C ASN A 150 19.81 -8.73 -4.99
N ASP A 151 20.71 -8.21 -4.17
CA ASP A 151 22.11 -8.01 -4.56
C ASP A 151 23.10 -8.13 -3.40
N THR A 152 24.34 -8.39 -3.78
CA THR A 152 25.50 -8.42 -2.88
C THR A 152 26.77 -8.43 -3.74
N TYR A 153 27.94 -8.28 -3.14
CA TYR A 153 29.19 -8.58 -3.81
C TYR A 153 29.96 -9.65 -3.06
N ILE A 154 30.78 -10.40 -3.78
CA ILE A 154 31.65 -11.44 -3.23
C ILE A 154 33.11 -11.01 -3.42
N ALA A 155 33.93 -11.31 -2.42
CA ALA A 155 35.29 -10.79 -2.33
C ALA A 155 36.31 -11.91 -2.06
N ALA A 156 37.25 -12.11 -2.99
CA ALA A 156 38.31 -13.11 -2.82
C ALA A 156 39.20 -12.85 -1.58
N TRP A 157 39.36 -11.58 -1.20
CA TRP A 157 40.12 -11.15 -0.02
C TRP A 157 39.34 -11.26 1.29
N SER A 158 38.04 -11.51 1.25
CA SER A 158 37.20 -11.72 2.44
C SER A 158 36.25 -12.88 2.17
N PRO A 159 36.81 -14.09 2.03
CA PRO A 159 36.13 -15.12 1.25
C PRO A 159 34.92 -15.77 1.93
N SER A 160 34.83 -15.64 3.26
CA SER A 160 33.71 -16.11 4.07
C SER A 160 32.73 -15.01 4.46
N SER A 161 32.91 -13.78 3.99
CA SER A 161 32.06 -12.63 4.34
C SER A 161 30.95 -12.43 3.31
N SER A 162 29.76 -12.06 3.79
CA SER A 162 28.65 -11.55 2.97
C SER A 162 28.51 -10.03 3.09
N PHE A 163 27.94 -9.40 2.07
CA PHE A 163 27.85 -7.95 1.91
C PHE A 163 26.47 -7.43 1.46
N ALA A 164 25.39 -8.23 1.61
CA ALA A 164 24.05 -7.90 1.07
C ALA A 164 23.43 -6.58 1.56
N GLN A 165 23.84 -6.09 2.73
CA GLN A 165 23.33 -4.83 3.29
C GLN A 165 24.19 -3.61 2.95
N GLN A 166 25.27 -3.79 2.18
CA GLN A 166 26.10 -2.67 1.77
C GLN A 166 25.39 -1.85 0.70
N GLY A 167 25.49 -0.52 0.79
CA GLY A 167 24.95 0.38 -0.22
C GLY A 167 25.70 0.34 -1.56
N LYS A 168 26.76 -0.46 -1.68
CA LYS A 168 27.67 -0.47 -2.84
C LYS A 168 27.92 -1.89 -3.33
N LEU A 169 27.93 -2.04 -4.65
CA LEU A 169 28.36 -3.23 -5.38
C LEU A 169 29.76 -3.00 -5.94
N LEU A 170 30.68 -3.94 -5.72
CA LEU A 170 32.07 -3.82 -6.14
C LEU A 170 32.37 -4.75 -7.31
N VAL A 171 33.09 -4.21 -8.29
CA VAL A 171 33.63 -4.97 -9.41
C VAL A 171 35.07 -4.56 -9.65
N LYS A 172 35.96 -5.55 -9.79
CA LYS A 172 37.37 -5.33 -10.13
C LYS A 172 37.77 -6.09 -11.38
N ASN A 173 38.72 -5.53 -12.14
CA ASN A 173 39.22 -6.04 -13.43
C ASN A 173 39.80 -7.48 -13.41
N ASP A 174 40.18 -7.99 -12.23
CA ASP A 174 40.70 -9.35 -12.02
C ASP A 174 39.72 -10.25 -11.25
N SER A 175 38.46 -9.81 -11.15
CA SER A 175 37.38 -10.52 -10.43
C SER A 175 37.65 -10.79 -8.94
N VAL A 176 38.59 -10.08 -8.30
CA VAL A 176 38.73 -10.13 -6.83
C VAL A 176 37.44 -9.65 -6.14
N TYR A 177 36.77 -8.67 -6.75
CA TYR A 177 35.39 -8.29 -6.44
C TYR A 177 34.50 -8.61 -7.64
N ALA A 178 33.38 -9.27 -7.37
CA ALA A 178 32.31 -9.52 -8.33
C ALA A 178 30.96 -9.30 -7.66
N SER A 179 29.99 -8.73 -8.37
CA SER A 179 28.67 -8.41 -7.81
C SER A 179 27.61 -9.37 -8.31
N LEU A 180 26.78 -9.89 -7.42
CA LEU A 180 25.62 -10.72 -7.70
C LEU A 180 24.37 -9.84 -7.71
N LEU A 181 23.47 -10.04 -8.67
CA LEU A 181 22.26 -9.24 -8.81
C LEU A 181 21.13 -10.13 -9.36
N ARG A 182 19.94 -10.06 -8.78
CA ARG A 182 18.73 -10.73 -9.27
C ARG A 182 17.56 -9.76 -9.20
N PHE A 183 16.73 -9.78 -10.23
CA PHE A 183 15.44 -9.10 -10.26
C PHE A 183 14.34 -10.15 -10.32
N GLU A 184 13.37 -10.07 -9.42
CA GLU A 184 12.12 -10.82 -9.53
C GLU A 184 11.28 -10.24 -10.66
N LEU A 185 10.72 -11.10 -11.50
CA LEU A 185 10.00 -10.73 -12.72
C LEU A 185 8.48 -10.90 -12.58
N GLY A 186 7.94 -10.97 -11.36
CA GLY A 186 6.51 -11.18 -11.11
C GLY A 186 5.59 -10.14 -11.77
N ASN A 187 6.14 -8.97 -12.12
CA ASN A 187 5.45 -7.90 -12.85
C ASN A 187 5.41 -8.12 -14.38
N VAL A 188 6.07 -9.15 -14.91
CA VAL A 188 6.02 -9.54 -16.34
C VAL A 188 5.12 -10.77 -16.49
N PRO A 189 4.08 -10.71 -17.33
CA PRO A 189 3.16 -11.82 -17.56
C PRO A 189 3.88 -13.08 -18.06
N ALA A 190 3.50 -14.25 -17.55
CA ALA A 190 3.96 -15.52 -18.09
C ALA A 190 3.58 -15.63 -19.57
N GLY A 191 4.49 -16.14 -20.40
CA GLY A 191 4.27 -16.23 -21.86
C GLY A 191 4.50 -14.94 -22.64
N SER A 192 4.96 -13.86 -21.99
CA SER A 192 5.31 -12.62 -22.69
C SER A 192 6.47 -12.81 -23.68
N THR A 193 6.36 -12.16 -24.84
CA THR A 193 7.46 -12.02 -25.79
C THR A 193 8.29 -10.80 -25.41
N ILE A 194 9.55 -11.00 -25.01
CA ILE A 194 10.44 -9.89 -24.65
C ILE A 194 11.09 -9.33 -25.92
N HIS A 195 10.95 -8.04 -26.16
CA HIS A 195 11.57 -7.34 -27.29
C HIS A 195 12.92 -6.76 -26.92
N GLN A 196 13.02 -6.19 -25.71
CA GLN A 196 14.26 -5.65 -25.19
C GLN A 196 14.27 -5.74 -23.66
N ALA A 197 15.40 -6.08 -23.07
CA ALA A 197 15.63 -5.92 -21.64
C ALA A 197 17.00 -5.30 -21.39
N THR A 198 17.03 -4.18 -20.66
CA THR A 198 18.23 -3.40 -20.41
C THR A 198 18.48 -3.29 -18.91
N LEU A 199 19.60 -3.86 -18.46
CA LEU A 199 20.13 -3.63 -17.12
C LEU A 199 20.86 -2.27 -17.09
N ARG A 200 20.48 -1.41 -16.16
CA ARG A 200 21.15 -0.12 -15.90
C ARG A 200 21.76 -0.15 -14.51
N VAL A 201 23.06 0.15 -14.42
CA VAL A 201 23.79 0.25 -13.16
C VAL A 201 24.49 1.61 -13.07
N TYR A 202 24.42 2.25 -11.91
CA TYR A 202 25.03 3.56 -11.71
C TYR A 202 26.41 3.43 -11.07
N ALA A 203 27.46 3.85 -11.77
CA ALA A 203 28.80 3.93 -11.20
C ALA A 203 28.87 5.12 -10.25
N LEU A 204 29.10 4.89 -8.96
CA LEU A 204 29.20 5.94 -7.95
C LEU A 204 30.59 6.57 -7.95
N PHE A 205 31.62 5.74 -7.84
CA PHE A 205 33.01 6.17 -7.88
C PHE A 205 33.93 5.03 -8.35
N ARG A 206 35.18 5.37 -8.66
CA ARG A 206 36.25 4.43 -9.03
C ARG A 206 37.48 4.69 -8.19
N GLU A 207 38.29 3.66 -7.95
CA GLU A 207 39.54 3.80 -7.19
C GLU A 207 40.72 4.19 -8.07
N GLN A 208 40.75 3.70 -9.31
CA GLN A 208 41.78 4.00 -10.30
C GLN A 208 41.15 4.63 -11.54
N GLU A 209 41.82 5.60 -12.15
CA GLU A 209 41.36 6.29 -13.36
C GLU A 209 41.56 5.47 -14.63
N GLN A 210 41.03 4.25 -14.61
CA GLN A 210 41.21 3.27 -15.66
C GLN A 210 39.85 2.73 -16.10
N THR A 211 39.79 2.33 -17.36
CA THR A 211 38.60 1.66 -17.91
C THR A 211 38.68 0.18 -17.59
N LEU A 212 37.56 -0.43 -17.23
CA LEU A 212 37.40 -1.88 -17.23
C LEU A 212 36.23 -2.30 -18.11
N ASN A 213 36.27 -3.52 -18.61
CA ASN A 213 35.12 -4.14 -19.26
C ASN A 213 34.27 -4.81 -18.18
N LEU A 214 33.05 -4.33 -17.99
CA LEU A 214 32.05 -4.94 -17.14
C LEU A 214 31.37 -6.05 -17.93
N GLU A 215 31.63 -7.29 -17.55
CA GLU A 215 31.11 -8.50 -18.16
C GLU A 215 30.01 -9.09 -17.27
N LEU A 216 28.90 -9.46 -17.91
CA LEU A 216 27.73 -10.01 -17.25
C LEU A 216 27.57 -11.48 -17.61
N TYR A 217 27.47 -12.35 -16.61
CA TYR A 217 27.25 -13.78 -16.79
C TYR A 217 25.98 -14.22 -16.08
N ARG A 218 25.20 -15.11 -16.71
CA ARG A 218 24.06 -15.79 -16.08
C ARG A 218 24.54 -16.69 -14.94
N LEU A 219 23.87 -16.65 -13.79
CA LEU A 219 24.06 -17.63 -12.72
C LEU A 219 23.23 -18.90 -12.97
N LEU A 220 23.82 -20.05 -12.66
CA LEU A 220 23.21 -21.39 -12.82
C LEU A 220 22.89 -22.05 -11.47
N ARG A 221 23.36 -21.46 -10.38
CA ARG A 221 23.12 -21.92 -9.01
C ARG A 221 22.36 -20.86 -8.22
N HIS A 222 21.36 -21.30 -7.46
CA HIS A 222 20.67 -20.47 -6.48
C HIS A 222 21.63 -19.93 -5.42
N TRP A 223 21.41 -18.71 -4.97
CA TRP A 223 22.16 -18.05 -3.91
C TRP A 223 21.20 -17.23 -3.04
N VAL A 224 21.61 -17.00 -1.79
CA VAL A 224 20.88 -16.17 -0.83
C VAL A 224 21.75 -14.96 -0.54
N ASP A 225 21.24 -13.75 -0.75
CA ASP A 225 22.02 -12.51 -0.65
C ASP A 225 22.77 -12.36 0.68
N ALA A 226 22.07 -12.50 1.80
CA ALA A 226 22.62 -12.38 3.15
C ALA A 226 23.70 -13.43 3.47
N GLU A 227 23.79 -14.51 2.70
CA GLU A 227 24.68 -15.64 2.97
C GLU A 227 25.79 -15.80 1.92
N ALA A 228 25.56 -15.29 0.70
CA ALA A 228 26.47 -15.42 -0.40
C ALA A 228 27.82 -14.73 -0.11
N SER A 229 28.88 -15.49 -0.30
CA SER A 229 30.27 -15.10 -0.08
C SER A 229 31.13 -15.61 -1.23
N TRP A 230 32.43 -15.35 -1.21
CA TRP A 230 33.34 -15.92 -2.21
C TRP A 230 33.37 -17.44 -2.15
N ASP A 231 33.25 -18.03 -0.96
CA ASP A 231 33.34 -19.48 -0.79
C ASP A 231 32.00 -20.19 -1.02
N ARG A 232 30.88 -19.50 -0.79
CA ARG A 232 29.55 -20.13 -0.77
C ARG A 232 28.46 -19.30 -1.44
N ALA A 233 27.51 -19.99 -2.07
CA ALA A 233 26.29 -19.40 -2.62
C ALA A 233 25.23 -19.18 -1.53
N SER A 234 25.19 -20.06 -0.53
CA SER A 234 24.36 -20.01 0.67
C SER A 234 25.05 -20.74 1.83
N GLU A 235 24.51 -20.66 3.04
CA GLU A 235 25.03 -21.39 4.21
C GLU A 235 25.12 -22.90 3.93
N GLU A 236 24.15 -23.45 3.20
CA GLU A 236 24.09 -24.89 2.89
C GLU A 236 24.80 -25.27 1.57
N SER A 237 25.11 -24.31 0.70
CA SER A 237 25.61 -24.59 -0.65
C SER A 237 26.92 -23.84 -0.97
N PRO A 238 28.07 -24.53 -1.02
CA PRO A 238 29.30 -23.94 -1.53
C PRO A 238 29.20 -23.69 -3.05
N TRP A 239 29.96 -22.74 -3.58
CA TRP A 239 30.14 -22.67 -5.04
C TRP A 239 30.89 -23.92 -5.55
N GLY A 240 30.63 -24.35 -6.79
CA GLY A 240 31.37 -25.41 -7.46
C GLY A 240 32.86 -25.06 -7.60
N ALA A 241 33.13 -23.78 -7.86
CA ALA A 241 34.45 -23.18 -7.67
C ALA A 241 34.32 -21.79 -7.04
N ARG A 242 35.22 -21.47 -6.11
CA ARG A 242 35.22 -20.22 -5.35
C ARG A 242 35.01 -19.00 -6.26
N GLY A 243 34.16 -18.08 -5.83
CA GLY A 243 33.76 -16.89 -6.56
C GLY A 243 32.65 -17.14 -7.58
N ALA A 244 31.93 -18.27 -7.52
CA ALA A 244 31.03 -18.71 -8.60
C ALA A 244 31.78 -18.89 -9.94
N ASN A 245 32.97 -19.51 -9.91
CA ASN A 245 33.83 -19.67 -11.09
C ASN A 245 33.62 -20.98 -11.87
N ASP A 246 32.84 -21.93 -11.36
CA ASP A 246 32.55 -23.15 -12.11
C ASP A 246 31.59 -22.82 -13.25
N THR A 247 32.08 -22.90 -14.48
CA THR A 247 31.30 -22.56 -15.68
C THR A 247 30.30 -23.64 -16.09
N THR A 248 30.22 -24.74 -15.33
CA THR A 248 29.29 -25.85 -15.55
C THR A 248 28.17 -25.88 -14.51
N ALA A 249 28.44 -25.39 -13.29
CA ALA A 249 27.50 -25.45 -12.17
C ALA A 249 27.12 -24.09 -11.56
N ASP A 250 28.02 -23.09 -11.58
CA ASP A 250 27.79 -21.83 -10.88
C ASP A 250 27.31 -20.71 -11.81
N ARG A 251 27.93 -20.60 -13.00
CA ARG A 251 27.60 -19.57 -13.99
C ARG A 251 27.80 -20.05 -15.42
N ALA A 252 27.23 -19.35 -16.38
CA ALA A 252 27.52 -19.57 -17.80
C ALA A 252 28.98 -19.26 -18.14
N SER A 253 29.53 -20.01 -19.12
CA SER A 253 30.90 -19.83 -19.61
C SER A 253 31.07 -18.56 -20.43
N ALA A 254 30.09 -18.23 -21.27
CA ALA A 254 30.06 -17.01 -22.08
C ALA A 254 29.35 -15.87 -21.34
N SER A 255 29.86 -14.64 -21.49
CA SER A 255 29.16 -13.45 -21.04
C SER A 255 27.94 -13.20 -21.94
N THR A 256 26.84 -12.78 -21.31
CA THR A 256 25.64 -12.33 -22.02
C THR A 256 25.84 -10.94 -22.59
N ALA A 257 26.48 -10.06 -21.81
CA ALA A 257 26.71 -8.68 -22.18
C ALA A 257 28.09 -8.22 -21.70
N THR A 258 28.64 -7.23 -22.40
CA THR A 258 29.87 -6.55 -22.00
C THR A 258 29.74 -5.04 -22.23
N LYS A 259 30.29 -4.24 -21.31
CA LYS A 259 30.26 -2.78 -21.39
C LYS A 259 31.57 -2.20 -20.88
N ALA A 260 32.20 -1.32 -21.66
CA ALA A 260 33.35 -0.54 -21.18
C ALA A 260 32.86 0.53 -20.18
N VAL A 261 33.39 0.48 -18.96
CA VAL A 261 33.10 1.41 -17.87
C VAL A 261 34.34 2.27 -17.64
N SER A 262 34.21 3.58 -17.87
CA SER A 262 35.36 4.50 -17.94
C SER A 262 35.27 5.72 -17.02
N SER A 263 34.08 6.02 -16.49
CA SER A 263 33.78 7.21 -15.70
C SER A 263 32.85 6.90 -14.51
N PRO A 264 33.07 7.53 -13.34
CA PRO A 264 32.12 7.52 -12.23
C PRO A 264 30.93 8.45 -12.51
N GLU A 265 29.98 8.51 -11.58
CA GLU A 265 28.76 9.32 -11.64
C GLU A 265 27.98 9.16 -12.95
N THR A 266 27.96 7.92 -13.46
CA THR A 266 27.45 7.62 -14.81
C THR A 266 26.62 6.34 -14.81
N TRP A 267 25.49 6.37 -15.51
CA TRP A 267 24.71 5.18 -15.82
C TRP A 267 25.36 4.35 -16.94
N TYR A 268 25.49 3.06 -16.71
CA TYR A 268 25.91 2.09 -17.71
C TYR A 268 24.79 1.11 -18.01
N GLU A 269 24.57 0.88 -19.30
CA GLU A 269 23.46 0.07 -19.80
C GLU A 269 24.00 -1.14 -20.55
N LEU A 270 23.47 -2.32 -20.17
CA LEU A 270 23.79 -3.62 -20.74
C LEU A 270 22.51 -4.28 -21.25
N ASP A 271 22.53 -4.78 -22.48
CA ASP A 271 21.44 -5.55 -23.05
C ASP A 271 21.47 -6.98 -22.49
N ILE A 272 20.43 -7.36 -21.76
CA ILE A 272 20.24 -8.70 -21.20
C ILE A 272 18.96 -9.36 -21.69
N THR A 273 18.44 -8.92 -22.84
CA THR A 273 17.24 -9.47 -23.50
C THR A 273 17.23 -11.00 -23.54
N PRO A 274 18.34 -11.70 -23.88
CA PRO A 274 18.34 -13.17 -23.92
C PRO A 274 18.13 -13.82 -22.54
N LEU A 275 18.56 -13.19 -21.45
CA LEU A 275 18.36 -13.72 -20.09
C LEU A 275 16.94 -13.54 -19.63
N VAL A 276 16.39 -12.33 -19.76
CA VAL A 276 15.02 -12.03 -19.35
C VAL A 276 14.03 -12.87 -20.16
N SER A 277 14.25 -13.05 -21.46
CA SER A 277 13.46 -13.97 -22.29
C SER A 277 13.47 -15.40 -21.74
N ALA A 278 14.65 -15.91 -21.34
CA ALA A 278 14.78 -17.24 -20.78
C ALA A 278 14.14 -17.38 -19.39
N TRP A 279 14.22 -16.34 -18.55
CA TRP A 279 13.61 -16.30 -17.23
C TRP A 279 12.08 -16.19 -17.30
N VAL A 280 11.53 -15.44 -18.25
CA VAL A 280 10.07 -15.38 -18.45
C VAL A 280 9.53 -16.71 -19.00
N ALA A 281 10.28 -17.36 -19.89
CA ALA A 281 9.92 -18.69 -20.38
C ALA A 281 10.05 -19.79 -19.31
N ASN A 282 10.99 -19.66 -18.38
CA ASN A 282 11.17 -20.57 -17.25
C ASN A 282 11.57 -19.80 -15.98
N PRO A 283 10.58 -19.33 -15.18
CA PRO A 283 10.83 -18.50 -13.99
C PRO A 283 11.72 -19.18 -12.95
N SER A 284 11.61 -20.50 -12.81
CA SER A 284 12.45 -21.27 -11.88
C SER A 284 13.95 -21.23 -12.20
N SER A 285 14.30 -20.81 -13.42
CA SER A 285 15.68 -20.70 -13.89
C SER A 285 16.33 -19.33 -13.62
N ASN A 286 15.59 -18.40 -12.99
CA ASN A 286 16.08 -17.09 -12.59
C ASN A 286 16.90 -17.17 -11.30
N TYR A 287 18.20 -17.43 -11.44
CA TYR A 287 19.17 -17.28 -10.35
C TYR A 287 19.92 -15.95 -10.44
N GLY A 288 19.47 -15.01 -11.28
CA GLY A 288 20.13 -13.74 -11.50
C GLY A 288 21.43 -13.85 -12.30
N LEU A 289 22.31 -12.90 -12.06
CA LEU A 289 23.54 -12.67 -12.82
C LEU A 289 24.69 -12.29 -11.91
N ILE A 290 25.91 -12.45 -12.44
CA ILE A 290 27.14 -11.97 -11.82
C ILE A 290 27.83 -10.97 -12.75
N LEU A 291 28.18 -9.81 -12.19
CA LEU A 291 28.96 -8.74 -12.82
C LEU A 291 30.43 -8.92 -12.46
N ARG A 292 31.30 -8.96 -13.47
CA ARG A 292 32.74 -9.12 -13.32
C ARG A 292 33.48 -8.10 -14.15
N GLY A 293 34.65 -7.68 -13.66
CA GLY A 293 35.53 -6.81 -14.40
C GLY A 293 36.55 -7.64 -15.16
N ALA A 294 36.86 -7.20 -16.37
CA ALA A 294 37.99 -7.65 -17.17
C ALA A 294 38.81 -6.45 -17.62
N GLY A 295 40.13 -6.62 -17.69
CA GLY A 295 41.05 -5.58 -18.14
C GLY A 295 42.48 -5.85 -17.70
N SER A 296 43.44 -5.38 -18.48
CA SER A 296 44.87 -5.57 -18.22
C SER A 296 45.44 -4.63 -17.17
N ILE A 297 44.72 -3.55 -16.82
CA ILE A 297 45.15 -2.54 -15.86
C ILE A 297 44.23 -2.60 -14.63
N PRO A 298 44.79 -2.57 -13.40
CA PRO A 298 43.99 -2.55 -12.17
C PRO A 298 42.96 -1.43 -12.16
N ALA A 299 41.70 -1.79 -11.96
CA ALA A 299 40.58 -0.87 -11.84
C ALA A 299 39.48 -1.50 -10.97
N THR A 300 39.04 -0.76 -9.95
CA THR A 300 37.89 -1.08 -9.11
C THR A 300 36.81 -0.03 -9.30
N TYR A 301 35.58 -0.45 -9.58
CA TYR A 301 34.39 0.40 -9.64
C TYR A 301 33.40 0.01 -8.54
N HIS A 302 32.76 1.04 -7.99
CA HIS A 302 31.70 0.93 -6.99
C HIS A 302 30.41 1.39 -7.65
N PHE A 303 29.45 0.48 -7.77
CA PHE A 303 28.11 0.76 -8.28
C PHE A 303 27.12 0.89 -7.13
N ALA A 304 26.02 1.61 -7.34
CA ALA A 304 24.91 1.61 -6.39
C ALA A 304 24.31 0.20 -6.26
N SER A 305 24.01 -0.22 -5.04
CA SER A 305 23.22 -1.43 -4.77
C SER A 305 21.73 -1.10 -4.62
N ALA A 306 20.89 -2.12 -4.49
CA ALA A 306 19.48 -2.04 -4.12
C ALA A 306 19.27 -1.35 -2.75
N ASN A 307 20.29 -1.39 -1.89
CA ASN A 307 20.31 -0.75 -0.58
C ASN A 307 20.97 0.64 -0.58
N TYR A 308 21.31 1.20 -1.75
CA TYR A 308 21.88 2.55 -1.79
C TYR A 308 20.87 3.60 -1.27
N PRO A 309 21.28 4.57 -0.44
CA PRO A 309 20.35 5.52 0.18
C PRO A 309 19.56 6.36 -0.83
N THR A 310 20.18 6.76 -1.93
CA THR A 310 19.52 7.52 -2.99
C THR A 310 18.82 6.56 -3.95
N ILE A 311 17.50 6.38 -3.77
CA ILE A 311 16.67 5.42 -4.53
C ILE A 311 16.85 5.59 -6.03
N SER A 312 16.86 6.83 -6.52
CA SER A 312 16.98 7.13 -7.95
C SER A 312 18.27 6.63 -8.60
N LEU A 313 19.31 6.28 -7.82
CA LEU A 313 20.58 5.76 -8.30
C LEU A 313 20.69 4.23 -8.24
N ARG A 314 19.73 3.53 -7.62
CA ARG A 314 19.75 2.06 -7.47
C ARG A 314 19.63 1.34 -8.83
N PRO A 315 20.17 0.12 -9.00
CA PRO A 315 20.10 -0.62 -10.27
C PRO A 315 18.67 -0.72 -10.82
N GLN A 316 18.55 -0.65 -12.15
CA GLN A 316 17.26 -0.73 -12.85
C GLN A 316 17.28 -1.86 -13.88
N LEU A 317 16.15 -2.55 -14.04
CA LEU A 317 15.90 -3.44 -15.17
C LEU A 317 14.71 -2.91 -15.97
N VAL A 318 14.98 -2.38 -17.16
CA VAL A 318 13.95 -1.88 -18.08
C VAL A 318 13.59 -3.02 -19.04
N ILE A 319 12.31 -3.36 -19.16
CA ILE A 319 11.83 -4.48 -19.99
C ILE A 319 10.73 -3.97 -20.93
N ASP A 320 10.97 -4.10 -22.21
CA ASP A 320 10.01 -3.94 -23.31
C ASP A 320 9.51 -5.33 -23.73
N TYR A 321 8.20 -5.56 -23.67
CA TYR A 321 7.60 -6.84 -23.98
C TYR A 321 6.19 -6.74 -24.57
N THR A 322 5.74 -7.80 -25.22
CA THR A 322 4.33 -8.02 -25.56
C THR A 322 3.76 -9.14 -24.70
N ALA A 323 2.74 -8.82 -23.90
CA ALA A 323 2.00 -9.81 -23.12
C ALA A 323 1.22 -10.75 -24.05
N PRO A 324 1.12 -12.06 -23.74
CA PRO A 324 0.33 -12.97 -24.56
C PRO A 324 -1.16 -12.60 -24.44
N GLU A 325 -1.86 -12.68 -25.57
CA GLU A 325 -3.31 -12.63 -25.56
C GLU A 325 -3.80 -14.00 -25.07
N GLU A 326 -4.26 -14.10 -23.82
CA GLU A 326 -4.81 -15.37 -23.33
C GLU A 326 -6.08 -15.72 -24.12
N PRO A 327 -6.15 -16.92 -24.74
CA PRO A 327 -7.41 -17.42 -25.26
C PRO A 327 -8.35 -17.66 -24.07
N ILE A 328 -9.51 -17.03 -24.08
CA ILE A 328 -10.62 -17.41 -23.18
C ILE A 328 -10.95 -18.88 -23.41
N THR A 329 -10.36 -19.76 -22.60
CA THR A 329 -10.76 -21.16 -22.56
C THR A 329 -12.13 -21.15 -21.88
N PRO A 330 -13.22 -21.52 -22.57
CA PRO A 330 -14.53 -21.55 -21.93
C PRO A 330 -14.44 -22.48 -20.72
N THR A 331 -14.65 -21.94 -19.53
CA THR A 331 -14.85 -22.74 -18.33
C THR A 331 -15.98 -23.72 -18.65
N PRO A 332 -15.77 -25.05 -18.58
CA PRO A 332 -16.85 -25.98 -18.81
C PRO A 332 -17.94 -25.67 -17.80
N THR A 333 -19.09 -25.21 -18.29
CA THR A 333 -20.30 -25.08 -17.47
C THR A 333 -20.60 -26.47 -16.94
N GLY A 334 -20.51 -26.66 -15.62
CA GLY A 334 -20.82 -27.92 -14.97
C GLY A 334 -22.26 -28.32 -15.28
N THR A 335 -22.44 -29.20 -16.26
CA THR A 335 -23.73 -29.84 -16.52
C THR A 335 -23.98 -30.79 -15.36
N PHE A 336 -24.88 -30.43 -14.44
CA PHE A 336 -25.41 -31.36 -13.44
C PHE A 336 -26.04 -32.55 -14.19
N THR A 337 -25.31 -33.66 -14.24
CA THR A 337 -25.77 -34.89 -14.85
C THR A 337 -26.52 -35.66 -13.77
N ASN A 338 -27.85 -35.62 -13.81
CA ASN A 338 -28.66 -36.62 -13.12
C ASN A 338 -28.25 -37.99 -13.66
N THR A 339 -27.75 -38.85 -12.79
CA THR A 339 -27.46 -40.26 -13.05
C THR A 339 -28.69 -40.96 -13.66
N PRO A 340 -28.53 -41.67 -14.79
CA PRO A 340 -29.22 -42.92 -14.96
C PRO A 340 -28.22 -44.05 -15.26
N THR A 341 -28.45 -45.12 -14.51
CA THR A 341 -28.10 -46.52 -14.74
C THR A 341 -27.69 -46.89 -16.17
N SER A 342 -26.54 -47.58 -16.28
CA SER A 342 -26.00 -48.20 -17.49
C SER A 342 -26.97 -49.20 -18.14
N THR A 343 -27.11 -49.18 -19.48
CA THR A 343 -27.18 -50.37 -20.37
C THR A 343 -27.12 -49.99 -21.86
N ALA A 344 -26.22 -50.68 -22.59
CA ALA A 344 -26.16 -51.05 -24.02
C ALA A 344 -26.01 -50.01 -25.17
N THR A 345 -24.86 -50.14 -25.85
CA THR A 345 -24.61 -50.31 -27.31
C THR A 345 -25.42 -49.52 -28.35
N GLY A 346 -24.71 -48.72 -29.16
CA GLY A 346 -25.15 -48.30 -30.50
C GLY A 346 -24.29 -47.19 -31.13
N ILE A 347 -23.53 -47.52 -32.17
CA ILE A 347 -22.92 -46.61 -33.16
C ILE A 347 -23.99 -46.34 -34.24
N PRO A 348 -24.26 -45.10 -34.70
CA PRO A 348 -23.60 -44.62 -35.92
C PRO A 348 -23.27 -43.11 -36.01
N THR A 349 -22.17 -42.88 -36.72
CA THR A 349 -21.75 -41.78 -37.58
C THR A 349 -22.76 -40.65 -37.86
N GLY A 350 -22.39 -39.42 -37.50
CA GLY A 350 -23.04 -38.18 -37.93
C GLY A 350 -22.06 -37.24 -38.67
N THR A 351 -22.55 -36.75 -39.80
CA THR A 351 -21.99 -35.83 -40.81
C THR A 351 -21.41 -34.51 -40.25
N PRO A 352 -20.34 -33.93 -40.83
CA PRO A 352 -19.81 -32.63 -40.39
C PRO A 352 -20.80 -31.50 -40.66
N THR A 353 -21.09 -30.72 -39.62
CA THR A 353 -21.88 -29.48 -39.67
C THR A 353 -20.93 -28.31 -39.91
N GLU A 354 -21.23 -27.43 -40.87
CA GLU A 354 -20.43 -26.23 -41.13
C GLU A 354 -20.41 -25.30 -39.90
N VAL A 355 -19.20 -24.94 -39.49
CA VAL A 355 -18.92 -24.03 -38.38
C VAL A 355 -19.10 -22.61 -38.89
N VAL A 356 -20.17 -21.95 -38.46
CA VAL A 356 -20.32 -20.49 -38.62
C VAL A 356 -19.28 -19.82 -37.72
N THR A 357 -18.33 -19.13 -38.32
CA THR A 357 -17.29 -18.37 -37.61
C THR A 357 -17.97 -17.30 -36.73
N PRO A 358 -17.73 -17.25 -35.41
CA PRO A 358 -18.25 -16.16 -34.59
C PRO A 358 -17.62 -14.84 -35.05
N SER A 359 -18.48 -13.85 -35.31
CA SER A 359 -18.09 -12.45 -35.50
C SER A 359 -17.27 -11.98 -34.28
N PRO A 360 -16.20 -11.17 -34.44
CA PRO A 360 -15.42 -10.70 -33.31
C PRO A 360 -16.33 -9.97 -32.32
N THR A 361 -16.40 -10.50 -31.10
CA THR A 361 -17.02 -9.80 -29.97
C THR A 361 -16.22 -8.51 -29.76
N PRO A 362 -16.85 -7.33 -29.74
CA PRO A 362 -16.12 -6.08 -29.56
C PRO A 362 -15.35 -6.12 -28.23
N SER A 363 -14.09 -5.69 -28.28
CA SER A 363 -13.25 -5.56 -27.09
C SER A 363 -13.96 -4.72 -26.02
N PRO A 364 -13.88 -5.07 -24.73
CA PRO A 364 -14.47 -4.28 -23.68
C PRO A 364 -13.88 -2.87 -23.73
N ILE A 365 -14.75 -1.87 -23.78
CA ILE A 365 -14.34 -0.47 -23.67
C ILE A 365 -14.12 -0.21 -22.18
N TRP A 366 -12.93 0.25 -21.82
CA TRP A 366 -12.59 0.60 -20.45
C TRP A 366 -12.81 2.09 -20.23
N THR A 367 -13.36 2.43 -19.08
CA THR A 367 -13.45 3.81 -18.60
C THR A 367 -12.55 3.96 -17.39
N GLU A 368 -11.61 4.88 -17.46
CA GLU A 368 -10.74 5.26 -16.35
C GLU A 368 -11.39 6.41 -15.57
N THR A 369 -11.34 6.31 -14.25
CA THR A 369 -11.94 7.26 -13.32
C THR A 369 -10.93 7.55 -12.22
N THR A 370 -10.71 8.83 -11.93
CA THR A 370 -9.93 9.28 -10.78
C THR A 370 -10.87 9.92 -9.76
N ILE A 371 -10.78 9.49 -8.51
CA ILE A 371 -11.51 10.05 -7.38
C ILE A 371 -10.54 10.54 -6.32
N THR A 372 -10.94 11.56 -5.57
CA THR A 372 -10.22 12.03 -4.38
C THR A 372 -11.12 11.86 -3.17
N LEU A 373 -10.68 11.03 -2.24
CA LEU A 373 -11.36 10.80 -0.98
C LEU A 373 -10.72 11.74 0.06
N GLN A 374 -11.43 12.79 0.46
CA GLN A 374 -10.96 13.77 1.45
C GLN A 374 -12.12 14.23 2.33
N GLN A 375 -11.97 14.11 3.66
CA GLN A 375 -13.06 14.37 4.60
C GLN A 375 -13.64 15.79 4.46
N GLY A 376 -14.93 15.87 4.12
CA GLY A 376 -15.65 17.13 3.94
C GLY A 376 -15.50 17.77 2.56
N SER A 377 -14.72 17.18 1.64
CA SER A 377 -14.66 17.60 0.24
C SER A 377 -15.66 16.80 -0.61
N ASP A 378 -16.33 17.46 -1.55
CA ASP A 378 -17.26 16.83 -2.51
C ASP A 378 -18.32 15.89 -1.89
N GLY A 379 -18.69 16.14 -0.64
CA GLY A 379 -19.67 15.34 0.11
C GLY A 379 -19.12 14.04 0.72
N TYR A 380 -17.82 13.77 0.61
CA TYR A 380 -17.20 12.59 1.21
C TYR A 380 -17.02 12.74 2.73
N THR A 381 -17.49 11.75 3.50
CA THR A 381 -17.41 11.74 4.97
C THR A 381 -16.85 10.43 5.53
N GLY A 382 -16.17 9.66 4.69
CA GLY A 382 -15.74 8.29 5.00
C GLY A 382 -14.31 8.14 5.55
N SER A 383 -13.64 9.23 5.93
CA SER A 383 -12.31 9.15 6.55
C SER A 383 -12.35 9.33 8.05
N GLU A 384 -11.50 8.58 8.73
CA GLU A 384 -11.21 8.72 10.16
C GLU A 384 -9.69 8.71 10.37
N ASP A 385 -9.21 9.45 11.36
CA ASP A 385 -7.84 9.32 11.84
C ASP A 385 -7.74 9.49 13.36
N THR A 386 -6.62 9.06 13.91
CA THR A 386 -6.23 9.29 15.30
C THR A 386 -4.72 9.07 15.42
N TYR A 387 -4.15 9.34 16.58
CA TYR A 387 -2.87 8.76 16.96
C TYR A 387 -2.98 8.05 18.30
N ILE A 388 -2.20 7.00 18.46
CA ILE A 388 -2.06 6.26 19.70
C ILE A 388 -0.70 6.58 20.33
N TYR A 389 -0.71 6.87 21.62
CA TYR A 389 0.43 7.43 22.33
C TYR A 389 0.88 6.52 23.47
N ARG A 390 2.11 6.01 23.39
CA ARG A 390 2.66 5.05 24.36
C ARG A 390 2.65 5.56 25.79
N ASN A 391 2.87 6.86 25.99
CA ASN A 391 2.96 7.42 27.35
C ASN A 391 1.62 7.90 27.90
N ASP A 392 0.55 7.86 27.08
CA ASP A 392 -0.83 7.97 27.56
C ASP A 392 -1.67 6.82 26.99
N PRO A 393 -1.41 5.59 27.44
CA PRO A 393 -1.71 4.40 26.65
C PRO A 393 -3.19 4.02 26.60
N ASN A 394 -4.05 4.71 27.35
CA ASN A 394 -5.49 4.47 27.41
C ASN A 394 -6.30 5.68 26.90
N SER A 395 -5.65 6.68 26.32
CA SER A 395 -6.29 7.85 25.74
C SER A 395 -6.40 7.72 24.23
N ASN A 396 -7.50 8.23 23.69
CA ASN A 396 -7.75 8.39 22.26
C ASN A 396 -7.61 9.87 21.87
N HIS A 397 -7.26 10.12 20.60
CA HIS A 397 -6.98 11.45 20.07
C HIS A 397 -7.67 11.74 18.72
N CYS A 398 -8.81 11.11 18.43
CA CYS A 398 -9.52 11.25 17.15
C CYS A 398 -10.18 12.62 16.92
N GLU A 399 -10.31 13.44 17.96
CA GLU A 399 -10.91 14.79 17.86
C GLU A 399 -9.85 15.90 17.72
N GLU A 400 -8.57 15.54 17.71
CA GLU A 400 -7.47 16.50 17.57
C GLU A 400 -7.33 16.97 16.12
N ASP A 401 -7.00 18.24 15.89
CA ASP A 401 -6.86 18.81 14.54
C ASP A 401 -5.57 18.38 13.81
N GLN A 402 -4.74 17.57 14.48
CA GLN A 402 -3.48 17.00 14.02
C GLN A 402 -3.23 15.63 14.65
N PHE A 403 -2.63 14.73 13.87
CA PHE A 403 -2.09 13.47 14.39
C PHE A 403 -0.57 13.40 14.26
N ARG A 404 0.06 12.50 15.04
CA ARG A 404 1.52 12.43 15.18
C ARG A 404 2.07 11.05 14.91
N VAL A 405 3.27 11.01 14.36
CA VAL A 405 4.06 9.80 14.14
C VAL A 405 5.52 10.01 14.53
N GLY A 406 6.15 8.99 15.13
CA GLY A 406 7.57 8.96 15.47
C GLY A 406 7.88 9.13 16.96
N PHE A 407 9.01 9.76 17.24
CA PHE A 407 9.62 9.97 18.55
C PHE A 407 9.89 8.64 19.26
N ASP A 408 10.86 7.88 18.76
CA ASP A 408 11.31 6.58 19.27
C ASP A 408 10.15 5.60 19.48
N GLN A 409 9.25 5.55 18.49
CA GLN A 409 8.05 4.71 18.51
C GLN A 409 7.10 5.02 19.68
N THR A 410 6.99 6.30 20.05
CA THR A 410 6.06 6.78 21.08
C THR A 410 4.71 7.19 20.48
N TYR A 411 4.71 7.76 19.26
CA TYR A 411 3.48 8.10 18.53
C TYR A 411 3.33 7.24 17.28
N TYR A 412 2.21 6.55 17.15
CA TYR A 412 1.78 5.92 15.88
C TYR A 412 0.46 6.56 15.45
N SER A 413 0.30 6.82 14.16
CA SER A 413 -0.96 7.35 13.62
C SER A 413 -1.78 6.23 13.00
N LEU A 414 -3.10 6.28 13.16
CA LEU A 414 -4.03 5.38 12.50
C LEU A 414 -4.88 6.22 11.54
N ILE A 415 -5.09 5.71 10.32
CA ILE A 415 -5.91 6.41 9.32
C ILE A 415 -6.72 5.42 8.50
N TYR A 416 -7.97 5.78 8.22
CA TYR A 416 -8.94 4.96 7.49
C TYR A 416 -9.63 5.78 6.40
N PHE A 417 -9.96 5.14 5.28
CA PHE A 417 -10.78 5.68 4.21
C PHE A 417 -11.81 4.63 3.80
N ASP A 418 -13.09 4.99 3.80
CA ASP A 418 -14.15 4.19 3.20
C ASP A 418 -14.03 4.23 1.67
N LEU A 419 -13.95 3.05 1.06
CA LEU A 419 -13.79 2.84 -0.38
C LEU A 419 -15.06 2.35 -1.07
N THR A 420 -16.22 2.34 -0.38
CA THR A 420 -17.50 1.82 -0.91
C THR A 420 -17.97 2.49 -2.21
N SER A 421 -17.45 3.68 -2.53
CA SER A 421 -17.71 4.37 -3.81
C SER A 421 -17.04 3.72 -5.02
N ILE A 422 -16.03 2.87 -4.80
CA ILE A 422 -15.33 2.13 -5.84
C ILE A 422 -15.99 0.75 -5.99
N PRO A 423 -16.47 0.37 -7.18
CA PRO A 423 -16.98 -0.98 -7.41
C PRO A 423 -15.89 -2.02 -7.15
N SER A 424 -16.25 -3.16 -6.57
CA SER A 424 -15.29 -4.25 -6.29
C SER A 424 -14.66 -4.88 -7.54
N THR A 425 -15.23 -4.61 -8.73
CA THR A 425 -14.66 -4.97 -10.03
C THR A 425 -13.72 -3.91 -10.61
N GLY A 426 -13.54 -2.78 -9.91
CA GLY A 426 -12.62 -1.72 -10.27
C GLY A 426 -11.18 -2.22 -10.20
N LEU A 427 -10.45 -2.07 -11.31
CA LEU A 427 -9.00 -2.28 -11.31
C LEU A 427 -8.33 -0.96 -10.97
N VAL A 428 -7.76 -0.87 -9.77
CA VAL A 428 -7.00 0.26 -9.27
C VAL A 428 -5.67 0.32 -10.02
N THR A 429 -5.42 1.43 -10.70
CA THR A 429 -4.19 1.69 -11.46
C THR A 429 -3.22 2.61 -10.71
N GLN A 430 -3.74 3.40 -9.76
CA GLN A 430 -2.96 4.26 -8.88
C GLN A 430 -3.75 4.52 -7.60
N ALA A 431 -3.11 4.49 -6.43
CA ALA A 431 -3.69 5.00 -5.20
C ALA A 431 -2.63 5.69 -4.34
N ASP A 432 -2.72 7.00 -4.17
CA ASP A 432 -1.74 7.79 -3.41
C ASP A 432 -2.39 8.36 -2.15
N LEU A 433 -1.88 7.95 -0.99
CA LEU A 433 -2.19 8.61 0.27
C LEU A 433 -1.35 9.88 0.39
N GLN A 434 -2.02 11.02 0.46
CA GLN A 434 -1.39 12.32 0.60
C GLN A 434 -1.64 12.87 2.01
N LEU A 435 -0.56 13.19 2.72
CA LEU A 435 -0.58 13.69 4.09
C LEU A 435 0.14 15.04 4.16
N TYR A 436 -0.48 16.04 4.76
CA TYR A 436 0.12 17.37 4.89
C TYR A 436 0.83 17.53 6.24
N ALA A 437 2.13 17.82 6.23
CA ALA A 437 2.88 18.06 7.45
C ALA A 437 2.67 19.48 7.97
N THR A 438 2.08 19.60 9.15
CA THR A 438 1.80 20.86 9.82
C THR A 438 2.90 21.27 10.79
N GLY A 439 3.70 20.31 11.27
CA GLY A 439 4.76 20.52 12.25
C GLY A 439 5.68 19.31 12.39
N TRP A 440 6.78 19.47 13.13
CA TRP A 440 7.79 18.41 13.34
C TRP A 440 8.66 18.68 14.57
N GLY A 441 9.39 17.66 15.01
CA GLY A 441 10.23 17.69 16.21
C GLY A 441 11.66 18.16 15.91
N GLY A 442 11.88 18.79 14.75
CA GLY A 442 13.14 19.41 14.37
C GLY A 442 14.09 18.55 13.52
N SER A 443 13.74 17.31 13.18
CA SER A 443 14.51 16.46 12.27
C SER A 443 13.59 15.65 11.37
N ASP A 444 14.11 15.27 10.21
CA ASP A 444 13.39 14.39 9.29
C ASP A 444 13.21 13.00 9.87
N ILE A 445 12.07 12.39 9.55
CA ILE A 445 11.73 11.02 9.93
C ILE A 445 11.34 10.22 8.70
N THR A 446 11.61 8.91 8.70
CA THR A 446 11.02 8.00 7.72
C THR A 446 9.74 7.40 8.28
N MET A 447 8.62 7.72 7.65
CA MET A 447 7.32 7.15 7.96
C MET A 447 7.08 5.92 7.09
N TYR A 448 6.57 4.86 7.71
CA TYR A 448 6.21 3.59 7.08
C TYR A 448 4.73 3.35 7.32
N ALA A 449 3.97 3.10 6.25
CA ALA A 449 2.57 2.74 6.30
C ALA A 449 2.43 1.22 6.28
N HIS A 450 1.71 0.65 7.24
CA HIS A 450 1.39 -0.78 7.28
C HIS A 450 -0.12 -0.99 7.26
N CYS A 451 -0.60 -2.03 6.56
CA CYS A 451 -1.99 -2.45 6.67
C CYS A 451 -2.35 -2.81 8.13
N ILE A 452 -3.57 -2.49 8.57
CA ILE A 452 -4.13 -3.02 9.82
C ILE A 452 -4.97 -4.26 9.49
N LYS A 453 -4.67 -5.39 10.14
CA LYS A 453 -5.40 -6.67 9.98
C LYS A 453 -6.51 -6.84 11.00
N ARG A 454 -6.29 -6.35 12.22
CA ARG A 454 -7.29 -6.41 13.30
C ARG A 454 -8.39 -5.37 13.06
N PRO A 455 -9.67 -5.72 13.22
CA PRO A 455 -10.75 -4.73 13.26
C PRO A 455 -10.47 -3.66 14.32
N VAL A 456 -10.57 -2.38 13.93
CA VAL A 456 -10.25 -1.23 14.77
C VAL A 456 -11.35 -0.17 14.62
N SER A 457 -11.69 0.48 15.72
CA SER A 457 -12.52 1.69 15.73
C SER A 457 -11.60 2.86 16.06
N LEU A 458 -11.29 3.73 15.09
CA LEU A 458 -10.24 4.75 15.27
C LEU A 458 -10.58 5.75 16.37
N CYS A 459 -11.87 6.02 16.61
CA CYS A 459 -12.34 6.89 17.68
C CYS A 459 -12.34 6.22 19.08
N GLU A 460 -12.12 4.90 19.15
CA GLU A 460 -11.97 4.17 20.41
C GLU A 460 -10.54 3.62 20.61
N ALA A 461 -9.73 3.61 19.56
CA ALA A 461 -8.39 3.06 19.58
C ALA A 461 -7.47 3.82 20.54
N THR A 462 -6.73 3.07 21.35
CA THR A 462 -5.70 3.58 22.27
C THR A 462 -4.40 2.82 22.01
N TRP A 463 -3.34 3.14 22.76
CA TRP A 463 -2.11 2.35 22.67
C TRP A 463 -2.35 0.89 23.12
N ASN A 464 -3.22 0.65 24.10
CA ASN A 464 -3.47 -0.70 24.61
C ASN A 464 -4.58 -1.45 23.87
N GLU A 465 -5.58 -0.74 23.35
CA GLU A 465 -6.79 -1.34 22.80
C GLU A 465 -7.08 -0.90 21.36
N ALA A 466 -7.53 -1.82 20.51
CA ALA A 466 -7.96 -1.52 19.14
C ALA A 466 -9.35 -0.88 19.08
N GLN A 467 -10.18 -1.21 20.05
CA GLN A 467 -11.50 -0.64 20.30
C GLN A 467 -11.88 -0.98 21.74
N SER A 468 -12.93 -0.36 22.27
CA SER A 468 -13.26 -0.47 23.70
C SER A 468 -13.39 -1.93 24.15
N GLY A 469 -12.50 -2.38 25.03
CA GLY A 469 -12.52 -3.74 25.61
C GLY A 469 -11.85 -4.82 24.74
N GLU A 470 -11.29 -4.48 23.59
CA GLU A 470 -10.57 -5.39 22.70
C GLU A 470 -9.09 -4.98 22.56
N PRO A 471 -8.17 -5.63 23.29
CA PRO A 471 -6.76 -5.27 23.28
C PRO A 471 -6.10 -5.57 21.92
N TRP A 472 -5.07 -4.80 21.58
CA TRP A 472 -4.14 -5.20 20.53
C TRP A 472 -3.44 -6.51 20.91
N GLY A 473 -3.04 -7.32 19.92
CA GLY A 473 -2.18 -8.50 20.15
C GLY A 473 -0.85 -8.11 20.79
N GLN A 474 -0.33 -6.94 20.41
CA GLN A 474 0.73 -6.25 21.13
C GLN A 474 0.44 -4.74 21.17
N PRO A 475 0.55 -4.06 22.33
CA PRO A 475 0.26 -2.65 22.47
C PRO A 475 0.93 -1.80 21.38
N GLY A 476 0.18 -0.86 20.82
CA GLY A 476 0.57 -0.02 19.70
C GLY A 476 0.34 -0.70 18.34
N CYS A 477 -0.58 -1.65 18.20
CA CYS A 477 -0.76 -2.39 16.94
C CYS A 477 0.56 -3.04 16.47
N ASN A 478 1.39 -3.54 17.39
CA ASN A 478 2.76 -3.95 17.08
C ASN A 478 2.87 -5.42 16.63
N ASP A 479 1.86 -6.26 16.90
CA ASP A 479 1.88 -7.68 16.55
C ASP A 479 1.69 -7.85 15.04
N THR A 480 2.74 -8.36 14.37
CA THR A 480 2.73 -8.60 12.93
C THR A 480 1.92 -9.82 12.53
N ILE A 481 1.44 -10.63 13.47
CA ILE A 481 0.59 -11.79 13.22
C ILE A 481 -0.88 -11.40 13.30
N THR A 482 -1.29 -10.66 14.33
CA THR A 482 -2.71 -10.35 14.56
C THR A 482 -3.11 -8.90 14.27
N ASP A 483 -2.23 -7.92 14.48
CA ASP A 483 -2.62 -6.50 14.45
C ASP A 483 -2.39 -5.83 13.10
N ARG A 484 -1.19 -6.00 12.53
CA ARG A 484 -0.78 -5.32 11.27
C ARG A 484 0.01 -6.20 10.33
N CYS A 485 0.12 -5.77 9.07
CA CYS A 485 1.06 -6.36 8.10
C CYS A 485 2.50 -6.27 8.63
N ALA A 486 3.28 -7.33 8.40
CA ALA A 486 4.67 -7.41 8.84
C ALA A 486 5.54 -6.40 8.07
N ASP A 487 5.45 -6.47 6.74
CA ASP A 487 6.04 -5.53 5.82
C ASP A 487 5.22 -4.24 5.75
N PHE A 488 5.86 -3.16 5.35
CA PHE A 488 5.20 -1.89 5.08
C PHE A 488 4.75 -1.86 3.62
N GLU A 489 3.62 -1.20 3.38
CA GLU A 489 3.02 -1.02 2.06
C GLU A 489 3.73 0.09 1.29
N SER A 490 4.13 1.12 2.03
CA SER A 490 4.82 2.30 1.48
C SER A 490 5.63 2.99 2.57
N ALA A 491 6.64 3.75 2.15
CA ALA A 491 7.44 4.55 3.06
C ALA A 491 7.86 5.86 2.42
N VAL A 492 7.94 6.92 3.23
CA VAL A 492 8.36 8.25 2.80
C VAL A 492 9.21 8.89 3.89
N THR A 493 10.36 9.44 3.51
CA THR A 493 11.18 10.26 4.42
C THR A 493 10.73 11.70 4.29
N SER A 494 10.45 12.33 5.43
CA SER A 494 10.11 13.74 5.43
C SER A 494 11.29 14.58 4.95
N GLU A 495 10.99 15.76 4.46
CA GLU A 495 11.92 16.82 4.09
C GLU A 495 11.33 18.16 4.56
N GLY A 496 11.19 18.31 5.88
CA GLY A 496 10.59 19.48 6.53
C GLY A 496 9.06 19.47 6.69
N ILE A 497 8.47 20.66 6.81
CA ILE A 497 7.05 20.87 7.13
C ILE A 497 6.39 21.83 6.13
N ARG A 498 5.07 21.98 6.23
CA ARG A 498 4.20 22.76 5.33
C ARG A 498 4.23 22.26 3.89
N ARG A 499 4.21 20.94 3.75
CA ARG A 499 4.22 20.26 2.45
C ARG A 499 3.49 18.93 2.54
N TRP A 500 3.12 18.45 1.36
CA TRP A 500 2.53 17.14 1.19
C TRP A 500 3.61 16.06 1.11
N TYR A 501 3.30 14.92 1.72
CA TYR A 501 4.01 13.66 1.54
C TYR A 501 3.05 12.65 0.93
N GLU A 502 3.58 11.85 0.01
CA GLU A 502 2.81 10.88 -0.75
C GLU A 502 3.32 9.47 -0.46
N LEU A 503 2.39 8.56 -0.23
CA LEU A 503 2.63 7.14 -0.02
C LEU A 503 1.84 6.38 -1.08
N ASP A 504 2.54 5.68 -1.96
CA ASP A 504 1.93 4.81 -2.97
C ASP A 504 1.33 3.57 -2.29
N LEU A 505 0.01 3.47 -2.32
CA LEU A 505 -0.78 2.38 -1.75
C LEU A 505 -1.54 1.59 -2.84
N THR A 506 -1.13 1.70 -4.10
CA THR A 506 -1.85 1.13 -5.25
C THR A 506 -2.19 -0.35 -5.06
N GLY A 507 -1.22 -1.15 -4.62
CA GLY A 507 -1.42 -2.58 -4.34
C GLY A 507 -2.41 -2.84 -3.19
N LEU A 508 -2.22 -2.15 -2.06
CA LEU A 508 -3.07 -2.33 -0.89
C LEU A 508 -4.53 -1.93 -1.14
N VAL A 509 -4.74 -0.80 -1.83
CA VAL A 509 -6.09 -0.32 -2.18
C VAL A 509 -6.75 -1.28 -3.17
N GLN A 510 -5.99 -1.88 -4.10
CA GLN A 510 -6.52 -2.95 -4.95
C GLN A 510 -7.01 -4.14 -4.13
N ASP A 511 -6.25 -4.58 -3.13
CA ASP A 511 -6.62 -5.71 -2.27
C ASP A 511 -7.84 -5.42 -1.38
N TRP A 512 -8.01 -4.18 -0.95
CA TRP A 512 -9.22 -3.74 -0.25
C TRP A 512 -10.45 -3.70 -1.16
N VAL A 513 -10.32 -3.15 -2.37
CA VAL A 513 -11.43 -3.04 -3.34
C VAL A 513 -11.87 -4.43 -3.83
N SER A 514 -10.93 -5.34 -4.07
CA SER A 514 -11.23 -6.71 -4.51
C SER A 514 -11.75 -7.61 -3.39
N GLY A 515 -11.58 -7.20 -2.12
CA GLY A 515 -11.93 -8.00 -0.94
C GLY A 515 -10.90 -9.07 -0.58
N ASN A 516 -9.68 -9.02 -1.15
CA ASN A 516 -8.56 -9.89 -0.78
C ASN A 516 -8.08 -9.62 0.65
N LEU A 517 -8.15 -8.36 1.09
CA LEU A 517 -7.85 -7.93 2.45
C LEU A 517 -9.01 -7.10 3.01
N PRO A 518 -9.38 -7.28 4.30
CA PRO A 518 -10.30 -6.37 4.94
C PRO A 518 -9.67 -4.98 5.06
N ASN A 519 -10.43 -3.94 4.72
CA ASN A 519 -10.01 -2.56 4.93
C ASN A 519 -10.27 -2.18 6.40
N ASN A 520 -9.25 -2.27 7.25
CA ASN A 520 -9.26 -1.73 8.60
C ASN A 520 -8.36 -0.49 8.74
N GLY A 521 -7.92 0.10 7.61
CA GLY A 521 -7.03 1.26 7.60
C GLY A 521 -5.54 0.92 7.72
N LEU A 522 -4.77 1.95 8.03
CA LEU A 522 -3.30 1.96 8.08
C LEU A 522 -2.81 2.37 9.45
N VAL A 523 -1.66 1.81 9.84
CA VAL A 523 -0.84 2.35 10.91
C VAL A 523 0.44 2.96 10.35
N LEU A 524 0.69 4.22 10.68
CA LEU A 524 1.90 4.97 10.33
C LEU A 524 2.91 4.90 11.48
N ARG A 525 4.12 4.46 11.17
CA ARG A 525 5.20 4.26 12.15
C ARG A 525 6.50 4.87 11.66
N ALA A 526 7.35 5.33 12.57
CA ALA A 526 8.70 5.81 12.24
C ALA A 526 9.74 5.22 13.20
N PRO A 527 10.12 3.93 13.03
CA PRO A 527 11.12 3.28 13.86
C PRO A 527 12.48 3.97 13.72
N GLY A 528 13.24 4.05 14.81
CA GLY A 528 14.59 4.63 14.82
C GLY A 528 14.66 6.15 14.72
N SER A 529 13.52 6.85 14.70
CA SER A 529 13.45 8.32 14.62
C SER A 529 13.25 8.94 15.99
N SER A 530 14.22 9.68 16.52
CA SER A 530 14.09 10.42 17.80
C SER A 530 13.30 11.72 17.69
N SER A 531 12.75 12.02 16.51
CA SER A 531 11.88 13.15 16.22
C SER A 531 10.49 12.69 15.84
N SER A 532 9.52 13.59 15.80
CA SER A 532 8.13 13.31 15.39
C SER A 532 7.68 14.23 14.27
N LEU A 533 6.68 13.81 13.50
CA LEU A 533 6.00 14.62 12.49
C LEU A 533 4.54 14.79 12.90
N TRP A 534 4.03 16.00 12.74
CA TRP A 534 2.63 16.36 12.94
C TRP A 534 2.02 16.51 11.55
N LEU A 535 0.91 15.83 11.37
CA LEU A 535 0.18 15.75 10.12
C LEU A 535 -1.21 16.33 10.37
N ALA A 536 -1.75 17.05 9.39
CA ALA A 536 -3.12 17.53 9.45
C ALA A 536 -4.07 16.34 9.58
N SER A 537 -5.02 16.44 10.51
CA SER A 537 -6.07 15.44 10.71
C SER A 537 -7.30 15.74 9.85
N VAL A 538 -8.22 14.79 9.70
CA VAL A 538 -9.56 14.99 9.17
C VAL A 538 -10.37 16.02 9.97
N GLN A 539 -10.00 16.32 11.22
CA GLN A 539 -10.56 17.40 12.04
C GLN A 539 -9.94 18.77 11.73
N ASN A 540 -8.91 18.85 10.87
CA ASN A 540 -8.25 20.12 10.57
C ASN A 540 -9.26 21.17 10.06
N ALA A 541 -9.17 22.39 10.58
CA ALA A 541 -10.09 23.47 10.22
C ALA A 541 -9.98 23.86 8.74
N ASP A 542 -8.80 23.69 8.12
CA ASP A 542 -8.61 23.85 6.69
C ASP A 542 -8.85 22.52 5.96
N LEU A 543 -10.01 22.42 5.31
CA LEU A 543 -10.41 21.26 4.50
C LEU A 543 -9.34 20.88 3.47
N SER A 544 -8.63 21.86 2.91
CA SER A 544 -7.67 21.61 1.84
C SER A 544 -6.43 20.87 2.34
N LEU A 545 -6.11 20.97 3.63
CA LEU A 545 -4.93 20.35 4.26
C LEU A 545 -5.21 18.95 4.81
N ARG A 546 -6.49 18.54 4.93
CA ARG A 546 -6.87 17.24 5.47
C ARG A 546 -6.27 16.09 4.66
N PRO A 547 -5.99 14.92 5.28
CA PRO A 547 -5.52 13.74 4.56
C PRO A 547 -6.44 13.40 3.41
N LYS A 548 -5.85 12.96 2.30
CA LYS A 548 -6.64 12.50 1.15
C LYS A 548 -6.03 11.30 0.47
N LEU A 549 -6.89 10.43 -0.04
CA LEU A 549 -6.52 9.27 -0.83
C LEU A 549 -7.01 9.49 -2.27
N VAL A 550 -6.07 9.65 -3.19
CA VAL A 550 -6.35 9.87 -4.62
C VAL A 550 -6.25 8.54 -5.33
N ILE A 551 -7.34 8.07 -5.93
CA ILE A 551 -7.42 6.73 -6.53
C ILE A 551 -7.83 6.84 -7.98
N THR A 552 -7.04 6.26 -8.87
CA THR A 552 -7.39 6.05 -10.28
C THR A 552 -7.71 4.57 -10.48
N TYR A 553 -8.86 4.27 -11.08
CA TYR A 553 -9.29 2.91 -11.39
C TYR A 553 -10.02 2.84 -12.72
N ARG A 554 -10.06 1.64 -13.33
CA ARG A 554 -10.81 1.37 -14.56
C ARG A 554 -11.93 0.37 -14.36
N LEU A 555 -13.05 0.61 -15.01
CA LEU A 555 -14.20 -0.30 -15.10
C LEU A 555 -14.42 -0.75 -16.55
N ALA A 556 -14.84 -2.01 -16.72
CA ALA A 556 -15.31 -2.51 -18.00
C ALA A 556 -16.71 -1.96 -18.28
N LEU A 557 -16.93 -1.31 -19.42
CA LEU A 557 -18.28 -1.06 -19.90
C LEU A 557 -18.88 -2.38 -20.38
N THR A 558 -20.01 -2.77 -19.81
CA THR A 558 -20.79 -3.89 -20.34
C THR A 558 -21.39 -3.47 -21.69
N PRO A 559 -21.11 -4.15 -22.81
CA PRO A 559 -21.74 -3.79 -24.08
C PRO A 559 -23.24 -4.03 -23.95
N THR A 560 -24.02 -2.95 -24.08
CA THR A 560 -25.48 -3.06 -24.19
C THR A 560 -25.79 -3.67 -25.56
N ILE A 561 -26.06 -4.97 -25.59
CA ILE A 561 -26.59 -5.64 -26.78
C ILE A 561 -27.96 -5.03 -27.11
N THR A 562 -28.00 -4.15 -28.10
CA THR A 562 -29.25 -3.73 -28.73
C THR A 562 -29.76 -4.93 -29.52
N PRO A 563 -30.94 -5.49 -29.23
CA PRO A 563 -31.44 -6.65 -29.96
C PRO A 563 -31.63 -6.27 -31.43
N THR A 564 -30.87 -6.93 -32.31
CA THR A 564 -31.07 -6.84 -33.76
C THR A 564 -32.47 -7.35 -34.09
N PRO A 565 -33.31 -6.60 -34.84
CA PRO A 565 -34.64 -7.08 -35.21
C PRO A 565 -34.50 -8.39 -36.01
N PRO A 566 -35.37 -9.39 -35.77
CA PRO A 566 -35.26 -10.67 -36.46
C PRO A 566 -35.43 -10.48 -37.96
N VAL A 567 -34.50 -11.03 -38.74
CA VAL A 567 -34.59 -11.05 -40.20
C VAL A 567 -35.84 -11.83 -40.58
N THR A 568 -36.84 -11.12 -41.11
CA THR A 568 -38.06 -11.73 -41.64
C THR A 568 -37.70 -12.45 -42.93
N ALA A 569 -37.75 -13.78 -42.92
CA ALA A 569 -37.61 -14.58 -44.12
C ALA A 569 -38.76 -14.30 -45.09
N THR A 570 -38.43 -13.83 -46.29
CA THR A 570 -39.37 -13.70 -47.42
C THR A 570 -39.84 -15.10 -47.85
N PRO A 571 -41.15 -15.41 -47.84
CA PRO A 571 -41.63 -16.70 -48.30
C PRO A 571 -41.59 -16.79 -49.84
N THR A 572 -40.97 -17.86 -50.34
CA THR A 572 -41.01 -18.30 -51.74
C THR A 572 -42.44 -18.72 -52.11
N ALA A 573 -42.91 -18.28 -53.27
CA ALA A 573 -44.26 -18.50 -53.77
C ALA A 573 -44.61 -19.99 -53.95
N SER A 574 -45.79 -20.39 -53.48
CA SER A 574 -46.46 -21.65 -53.83
C SER A 574 -47.89 -21.34 -54.29
N SER A 575 -48.32 -22.01 -55.36
CA SER A 575 -49.54 -21.75 -56.14
C SER A 575 -50.84 -22.19 -55.45
N THR A 576 -51.81 -21.27 -55.46
CA THR A 576 -53.27 -21.30 -55.17
C THR A 576 -54.01 -22.44 -55.94
N PRO A 577 -55.18 -23.01 -55.52
CA PRO A 577 -56.41 -22.26 -55.25
C PRO A 577 -57.42 -22.68 -54.14
N THR A 578 -58.02 -21.63 -53.54
CA THR A 578 -59.45 -21.33 -53.26
C THR A 578 -60.39 -22.32 -52.53
N ALA A 579 -60.92 -21.89 -51.38
CA ALA A 579 -62.36 -21.69 -51.03
C ALA A 579 -62.48 -21.37 -49.50
N THR A 580 -62.90 -20.18 -49.06
CA THR A 580 -64.28 -19.70 -48.80
C THR A 580 -64.63 -19.64 -47.29
N ALA A 581 -64.74 -18.39 -46.80
CA ALA A 581 -65.54 -17.79 -45.71
C ALA A 581 -65.77 -18.51 -44.36
N THR A 582 -65.66 -17.78 -43.23
CA THR A 582 -66.80 -17.33 -42.37
C THR A 582 -66.34 -16.62 -41.06
N LEU A 583 -66.78 -15.35 -40.88
CA LEU A 583 -67.16 -14.52 -39.70
C LEU A 583 -66.30 -14.38 -38.38
N VAL A 584 -65.79 -13.15 -38.14
CA VAL A 584 -66.04 -12.13 -37.04
C VAL A 584 -66.38 -12.66 -35.61
N PRO A 585 -65.88 -12.11 -34.45
CA PRO A 585 -65.64 -10.68 -34.15
C PRO A 585 -64.31 -10.25 -33.47
N SER A 586 -64.14 -8.93 -33.57
CA SER A 586 -63.19 -8.04 -32.89
C SER A 586 -63.40 -7.99 -31.38
N ILE A 587 -62.31 -8.11 -30.61
CA ILE A 587 -62.13 -7.45 -29.31
C ILE A 587 -60.67 -6.95 -29.18
N THR A 588 -60.55 -5.65 -28.94
CA THR A 588 -59.34 -4.97 -28.48
C THR A 588 -59.07 -5.34 -27.03
N PRO A 589 -57.78 -5.44 -26.61
CA PRO A 589 -57.43 -4.81 -25.35
C PRO A 589 -56.21 -3.91 -25.46
N THR A 590 -56.40 -2.77 -24.81
CA THR A 590 -55.50 -1.71 -24.40
C THR A 590 -54.28 -2.23 -23.64
N MET A 591 -53.15 -1.53 -23.80
CA MET A 591 -51.91 -1.76 -23.06
C MET A 591 -52.07 -1.47 -21.55
N THR A 592 -51.47 -2.31 -20.71
CA THR A 592 -51.22 -2.04 -19.27
C THR A 592 -49.74 -2.36 -18.97
N PRO A 593 -49.00 -1.52 -18.22
CA PRO A 593 -47.56 -1.70 -18.01
C PRO A 593 -47.26 -2.69 -16.88
N VAL A 594 -46.27 -3.55 -17.12
CA VAL A 594 -45.68 -4.50 -16.17
C VAL A 594 -44.73 -3.73 -15.24
N ALA A 595 -45.24 -3.27 -14.09
CA ALA A 595 -44.41 -2.67 -13.04
C ALA A 595 -44.82 -3.05 -11.60
N GLU A 596 -45.98 -3.66 -11.35
CA GLU A 596 -46.45 -3.93 -9.99
C GLU A 596 -45.93 -5.25 -9.38
N GLU A 597 -45.58 -6.26 -10.17
CA GLU A 597 -45.19 -7.58 -9.63
C GLU A 597 -43.81 -7.58 -8.94
N ARG A 598 -42.93 -6.61 -9.27
CA ARG A 598 -41.61 -6.48 -8.65
C ARG A 598 -41.61 -5.72 -7.32
N VAL A 599 -42.66 -4.93 -7.05
CA VAL A 599 -42.79 -4.17 -5.80
C VAL A 599 -43.39 -5.06 -4.71
N GLU A 600 -44.37 -5.91 -5.05
CA GLU A 600 -44.94 -6.86 -4.08
C GLU A 600 -43.95 -7.92 -3.59
N ASP A 601 -43.05 -8.43 -4.45
CA ASP A 601 -41.99 -9.35 -4.01
C ASP A 601 -40.98 -8.67 -3.08
N MET A 602 -40.70 -7.38 -3.31
CA MET A 602 -39.78 -6.61 -2.48
C MET A 602 -40.39 -6.28 -1.11
N GLU A 603 -41.64 -5.83 -1.06
CA GLU A 603 -42.35 -5.58 0.20
C GLU A 603 -42.53 -6.87 1.02
N ARG A 604 -42.75 -8.01 0.36
CA ARG A 604 -42.84 -9.31 1.02
C ARG A 604 -41.50 -9.76 1.61
N ARG A 605 -40.38 -9.49 0.96
CA ARG A 605 -39.03 -9.79 1.46
C ARG A 605 -38.63 -8.88 2.63
N VAL A 606 -38.98 -7.60 2.58
CA VAL A 606 -38.75 -6.65 3.68
C VAL A 606 -39.57 -7.03 4.92
N GLY A 607 -40.83 -7.44 4.74
CA GLY A 607 -41.67 -7.91 5.85
C GLY A 607 -41.14 -9.16 6.56
N ILE A 608 -40.50 -10.09 5.82
CA ILE A 608 -39.87 -11.29 6.41
C ILE A 608 -38.63 -10.92 7.22
N LEU A 609 -37.84 -9.96 6.75
CA LEU A 609 -36.65 -9.46 7.46
C LEU A 609 -37.01 -8.74 8.76
N GLU A 610 -38.08 -7.94 8.78
CA GLU A 610 -38.55 -7.29 10.01
C GLU A 610 -39.06 -8.30 11.06
N GLN A 611 -39.72 -9.39 10.63
CA GLN A 611 -40.13 -10.45 11.56
C GLN A 611 -38.95 -11.22 12.15
N LEU A 612 -37.92 -11.50 11.34
CA LEU A 612 -36.69 -12.13 11.81
C LEU A 612 -35.94 -11.25 12.81
N LEU A 613 -35.85 -9.95 12.55
CA LEU A 613 -35.20 -9.00 13.45
C LEU A 613 -35.93 -8.89 14.79
N ARG A 614 -37.27 -8.85 14.78
CA ARG A 614 -38.07 -8.86 16.02
C ARG A 614 -37.90 -10.16 16.81
N ALA A 615 -37.83 -11.31 16.14
CA ALA A 615 -37.60 -12.59 16.81
C ALA A 615 -36.21 -12.67 17.47
N ILE A 616 -35.17 -12.12 16.82
CA ILE A 616 -33.81 -12.06 17.37
C ILE A 616 -33.76 -11.14 18.60
N ILE A 617 -34.39 -9.96 18.53
CA ILE A 617 -34.45 -9.03 19.67
C ILE A 617 -35.17 -9.68 20.86
N ASP A 618 -36.27 -10.41 20.63
CA ASP A 618 -36.99 -11.12 21.69
C ASP A 618 -36.18 -12.26 22.32
N ILE A 619 -35.32 -12.94 21.54
CA ILE A 619 -34.38 -13.93 22.06
C ILE A 619 -33.35 -13.26 22.98
N PHE A 620 -32.77 -12.13 22.58
CA PHE A 620 -31.79 -11.41 23.41
C PHE A 620 -32.41 -10.86 24.71
N LEU A 621 -33.64 -10.34 24.64
CA LEU A 621 -34.36 -9.84 25.82
C LEU A 621 -34.75 -10.97 26.80
N ARG A 622 -34.98 -12.20 26.31
CA ARG A 622 -35.22 -13.37 27.18
C ARG A 622 -33.93 -13.91 27.79
N SER A 623 -32.81 -13.87 27.06
CA SER A 623 -31.49 -14.28 27.56
C SER A 623 -30.96 -13.36 28.67
N GLY A 624 -31.34 -12.06 28.67
CA GLY A 624 -30.97 -11.09 29.70
C GLY A 624 -31.68 -11.23 31.06
N ARG A 625 -32.68 -12.13 31.19
CA ARG A 625 -33.43 -12.36 32.45
C ARG A 625 -33.00 -13.58 33.26
N ILE A 626 -31.98 -14.32 32.83
CA ILE A 626 -31.47 -15.54 33.51
C ILE A 626 -30.18 -15.28 34.30
N GLY A 627 -29.65 -14.04 34.29
CA GLY A 627 -28.49 -13.63 35.09
C GLY A 627 -28.80 -12.48 36.04
N ARG A 628 -29.57 -12.73 37.09
CA ARG A 628 -29.61 -11.93 38.32
C ARG A 628 -29.72 -12.83 39.54
#